data_AF-A0A9X4KS78-F1
#
_entry.id   AF-A0A9X4KS78-F1
#
_cell.length_a   1.000
_cell.length_b   1.000
_cell.length_c   1.000
_cell.angle_alpha   90.00
_cell.angle_beta   90.00
_cell.angle_gamma   90.00
#
_symmetry.space_group_name_H-M   'P 1'
#
loop_
_entity.id
_entity.type
_entity.pdbx_description
1 polymer ?
#
loop_
_entity_poly.entity_id
_entity_poly.type
_entity_poly.pdbx_seq_one_letter_code
_entity_poly.pdbx_strand_id
1 'polypeptide(L)'
;MENAVKHSRKAGNDEPVRIEAAMEAGVVRVTVSDRGAGMTPEQVARIVAEAHAEPDMLSSDGRHIGLRNVLARCRLSYGDAFRFEIRSAENEGTAITLLLPETRR
;
A
#
# COMPACT_ATOMS: atom_id res chain seq x y z
N MET A 1 20.80 -10.82 5.46
CA MET A 1 21.17 -9.46 5.02
C MET A 1 19.91 -8.62 5.06
N GLU A 2 19.95 -7.51 5.78
CA GLU A 2 18.82 -6.63 6.06
C GLU A 2 18.94 -5.39 5.15
N ASN A 3 18.30 -5.44 3.97
CA ASN A 3 18.29 -4.29 3.06
C ASN A 3 17.06 -3.43 3.34
N ALA A 4 17.13 -2.60 4.39
CA ALA A 4 16.18 -1.53 4.65
C ALA A 4 16.50 -0.29 3.79
N VAL A 5 15.96 -0.23 2.57
CA VAL A 5 16.06 1.00 1.77
C VAL A 5 15.02 2.00 2.28
N LYS A 6 15.46 2.89 3.18
CA LYS A 6 14.66 4.02 3.66
C LYS A 6 14.84 5.21 2.74
N HIS A 7 13.85 5.54 1.94
CA HIS A 7 13.85 6.75 1.10
C HIS A 7 12.71 7.68 1.53
N SER A 8 13.05 8.84 2.09
CA SER A 8 12.10 9.89 2.44
C SER A 8 12.18 11.02 1.41
N ARG A 9 11.15 11.22 0.59
CA ARG A 9 11.10 12.35 -0.36
C ARG A 9 10.38 13.52 0.31
N LYS A 10 11.11 14.61 0.57
CA LYS A 10 10.54 15.85 1.14
C LYS A 10 9.74 16.59 0.06
N ALA A 11 8.42 16.60 0.17
CA ALA A 11 7.59 17.65 -0.41
C ALA A 11 7.30 18.68 0.69
N GLY A 12 7.27 19.97 0.37
CA GLY A 12 7.31 21.08 1.32
C GLY A 12 6.29 21.04 2.46
N ASN A 13 6.69 21.61 3.60
CA ASN A 13 6.01 21.79 4.88
C ASN A 13 5.07 20.66 5.35
N ASP A 14 5.52 20.02 6.42
CA ASP A 14 4.89 18.99 7.26
C ASP A 14 4.99 17.51 6.83
N GLU A 15 5.83 16.82 7.62
CA GLU A 15 6.17 15.41 7.75
C GLU A 15 6.41 14.51 6.51
N PRO A 16 7.63 13.91 6.40
CA PRO A 16 7.99 13.13 5.21
C PRO A 16 7.22 11.82 5.14
N VAL A 17 6.73 11.48 3.95
CA VAL A 17 6.37 10.11 3.59
C VAL A 17 7.59 9.22 3.82
N ARG A 18 7.38 8.14 4.55
CA ARG A 18 8.38 7.16 4.93
C ARG A 18 8.14 5.87 4.15
N ILE A 19 9.19 5.38 3.52
CA ILE A 19 9.18 4.11 2.80
C ILE A 19 10.21 3.22 3.47
N GLU A 20 9.83 1.99 3.80
CA GLU A 20 10.68 0.95 4.36
C GLU A 20 10.49 -0.31 3.53
N ALA A 21 11.59 -0.97 3.15
CA ALA A 21 11.54 -2.24 2.44
C ALA A 21 12.37 -3.25 3.22
N ALA A 22 11.92 -4.49 3.36
CA ALA A 22 12.67 -5.56 3.98
C ALA A 22 12.42 -6.85 3.21
N MET A 23 13.37 -7.78 3.25
CA MET A 23 13.22 -9.09 2.64
C MET A 23 13.43 -10.16 3.69
N GLU A 24 12.41 -10.99 3.90
CA GLU A 24 12.41 -12.08 4.88
C GLU A 24 11.81 -13.32 4.22
N ALA A 25 12.53 -14.45 4.28
CA ALA A 25 12.04 -15.75 3.81
C ALA A 25 11.43 -15.75 2.38
N GLY A 26 12.06 -15.06 1.42
CA GLY A 26 11.59 -15.00 0.03
C GLY A 26 10.38 -14.08 -0.19
N VAL A 27 10.04 -13.24 0.80
CA VAL A 27 8.97 -12.23 0.71
C VAL A 27 9.57 -10.86 0.93
N VAL A 28 9.31 -9.95 -0.01
CA VAL A 28 9.63 -8.53 0.08
C VAL A 28 8.45 -7.82 0.76
N ARG A 29 8.70 -7.27 1.94
CA ARG A 29 7.79 -6.40 2.69
C ARG A 29 8.12 -4.95 2.36
N VAL A 30 7.21 -4.21 1.72
CA VAL A 30 7.34 -2.77 1.46
C VAL A 30 6.28 -2.03 2.23
N THR A 31 6.69 -1.18 3.17
CA THR A 31 5.80 -0.33 3.98
C THR A 31 5.94 1.12 3.55
N VAL A 32 4.83 1.77 3.22
CA VAL A 32 4.75 3.20 2.94
C VAL A 32 3.84 3.83 3.97
N SER A 33 4.35 4.81 4.72
CA SER A 33 3.60 5.52 5.74
C SER A 33 3.70 7.03 5.61
N ASP A 34 2.61 7.74 5.80
CA ASP A 34 2.51 9.19 5.89
C ASP A 34 1.79 9.60 7.18
N ARG A 35 1.92 10.89 7.54
CA ARG A 35 1.23 11.52 8.68
C ARG A 35 0.17 12.52 8.22
N GLY A 36 -0.49 12.21 7.10
CA GLY A 36 -1.55 13.04 6.55
C GLY A 36 -2.89 12.88 7.28
N ALA A 37 -3.98 13.24 6.61
CA ALA A 37 -5.34 13.20 7.18
C ALA A 37 -5.85 11.79 7.53
N GLY A 38 -5.19 10.73 7.05
CA GLY A 38 -5.64 9.35 7.24
C GLY A 38 -6.99 9.04 6.57
N MET A 39 -7.61 7.95 7.02
CA MET A 39 -8.85 7.39 6.49
C MET A 39 -9.71 6.82 7.63
N THR A 40 -11.03 6.89 7.46
CA THR A 40 -11.97 6.23 8.37
C THR A 40 -11.90 4.70 8.19
N PRO A 41 -12.32 3.91 9.19
CA PRO A 41 -12.43 2.46 9.07
C PRO A 41 -13.27 2.00 7.86
N GLU A 42 -14.34 2.73 7.53
CA GLU A 42 -15.22 2.45 6.40
C GLU A 42 -14.51 2.68 5.06
N GLN A 43 -13.68 3.72 4.96
CA GLN A 43 -12.86 3.96 3.78
C GLN A 43 -11.82 2.85 3.58
N VAL A 44 -11.17 2.42 4.66
CA VAL A 44 -10.21 1.29 4.62
C VAL A 44 -10.92 0.01 4.20
N ALA A 45 -12.06 -0.32 4.82
CA ALA A 45 -12.84 -1.52 4.49
C ALA A 45 -13.28 -1.53 3.02
N ARG A 46 -13.72 -0.37 2.50
CA ARG A 46 -14.08 -0.23 1.07
C ARG A 46 -12.88 -0.50 0.15
N ILE A 47 -11.72 0.09 0.43
CA ILE A 47 -10.50 -0.11 -0.38
C ILE A 47 -10.08 -1.59 -0.37
N VAL A 48 -10.15 -2.24 0.81
CA VAL A 48 -9.82 -3.66 0.94
C VAL A 48 -10.80 -4.52 0.12
N ALA A 49 -12.11 -4.28 0.24
CA ALA A 49 -13.12 -5.01 -0.52
C ALA A 49 -12.94 -4.86 -2.03
N GLU A 50 -12.67 -3.63 -2.50
CA GLU A 50 -12.43 -3.34 -3.92
C GLU A 50 -11.15 -3.98 -4.46
N ALA A 51 -10.06 -4.02 -3.67
CA ALA A 51 -8.83 -4.67 -4.08
C ALA A 51 -8.97 -6.20 -4.21
N HIS A 52 -9.99 -6.78 -3.58
CA HIS A 52 -10.37 -8.19 -3.75
C HIS A 52 -11.41 -8.43 -4.84
N ALA A 53 -12.05 -7.38 -5.36
CA ALA A 53 -13.00 -7.48 -6.47
C ALA A 53 -12.27 -7.65 -7.81
N GLU A 54 -12.97 -8.17 -8.81
CA GLU A 54 -12.47 -8.31 -10.19
C GLU A 54 -12.05 -6.94 -10.76
N PRO A 55 -10.92 -6.86 -11.49
CA PRO A 55 -10.29 -5.60 -11.89
C PRO A 55 -11.19 -4.68 -12.75
N ASP A 56 -12.22 -5.23 -13.39
CA ASP A 56 -13.17 -4.49 -14.24
C ASP A 56 -14.17 -3.62 -13.46
N MET A 57 -14.25 -3.73 -12.12
CA MET A 57 -15.25 -3.01 -11.30
C MET A 57 -14.71 -1.81 -10.49
N LEU A 58 -13.46 -1.38 -10.71
CA LEU A 58 -12.86 -0.28 -9.95
C LEU A 58 -13.36 1.09 -10.45
N SER A 59 -14.59 1.49 -10.08
CA SER A 59 -15.16 2.80 -10.38
C SER A 59 -14.38 3.94 -9.70
N SER A 60 -14.14 5.02 -10.45
CA SER A 60 -13.18 6.07 -10.16
C SER A 60 -13.71 7.15 -9.20
N ASP A 61 -13.52 6.96 -7.90
CA ASP A 61 -13.59 8.05 -6.94
C ASP A 61 -12.17 8.65 -6.85
N GLY A 62 -11.95 9.83 -7.46
CA GLY A 62 -10.64 10.41 -7.76
C GLY A 62 -9.61 10.53 -6.61
N ARG A 63 -10.00 10.29 -5.35
CA ARG A 63 -9.12 10.40 -4.17
C ARG A 63 -8.21 9.19 -3.93
N HIS A 64 -8.52 8.01 -4.49
CA HIS A 64 -7.75 6.78 -4.20
C HIS A 64 -7.26 6.02 -5.44
N ILE A 65 -7.32 6.64 -6.63
CA ILE A 65 -6.91 6.03 -7.90
C ILE A 65 -5.48 5.46 -7.82
N GLY A 66 -4.56 6.19 -7.19
CA GLY A 66 -3.16 5.77 -7.06
C GLY A 66 -2.98 4.46 -6.30
N LEU A 67 -3.56 4.36 -5.10
CA LEU A 67 -3.45 3.15 -4.28
C LEU A 67 -4.13 1.96 -4.95
N ARG A 68 -5.34 2.15 -5.48
CA ARG A 68 -6.08 1.08 -6.18
C ARG A 68 -5.29 0.52 -7.37
N ASN A 69 -4.68 1.38 -8.17
CA ASN A 69 -3.86 0.96 -9.30
C ASN A 69 -2.65 0.13 -8.85
N VAL A 70 -1.98 0.54 -7.77
CA VAL A 70 -0.86 -0.25 -7.20
C VAL A 70 -1.34 -1.63 -6.75
N LEU A 71 -2.42 -1.71 -5.98
CA LEU A 71 -2.95 -2.99 -5.49
C LEU A 71 -3.39 -3.90 -6.65
N ALA A 72 -4.11 -3.37 -7.63
CA ALA A 72 -4.55 -4.11 -8.82
C ALA A 72 -3.36 -4.64 -9.62
N ARG A 73 -2.32 -3.82 -9.86
CA ARG A 73 -1.12 -4.25 -10.59
C ARG A 73 -0.31 -5.29 -9.83
N CYS A 74 -0.20 -5.16 -8.50
CA CYS A 74 0.43 -6.17 -7.66
C CYS A 74 -0.34 -7.50 -7.74
N ARG A 75 -1.67 -7.44 -7.66
CA ARG A 75 -2.54 -8.62 -7.79
C ARG A 75 -2.38 -9.30 -9.16
N LEU A 76 -2.33 -8.54 -10.25
CA LEU A 76 -2.08 -9.08 -11.59
C LEU A 76 -0.69 -9.72 -11.72
N SER A 77 0.33 -9.15 -11.07
CA SER A 77 1.73 -9.60 -11.18
C SER A 77 2.05 -10.82 -10.29
N TYR A 78 1.43 -10.92 -9.11
CA TYR A 78 1.77 -11.93 -8.09
C TYR A 78 0.60 -12.85 -7.75
N GLY A 79 -0.58 -12.64 -8.34
CA GLY A 79 -1.77 -13.48 -8.16
C GLY A 79 -2.15 -13.65 -6.70
N ASP A 80 -2.52 -14.89 -6.35
CA ASP A 80 -2.91 -15.34 -4.99
C ASP A 80 -1.78 -15.38 -3.97
N ALA A 81 -0.56 -15.06 -4.36
CA ALA A 81 0.54 -14.89 -3.41
C ALA A 81 0.71 -13.43 -2.96
N PHE A 82 0.08 -12.46 -3.64
CA PHE A 82 0.06 -11.07 -3.18
C PHE A 82 -0.75 -10.93 -1.89
N ARG A 83 -0.18 -10.23 -0.91
CA ARG A 83 -0.89 -9.79 0.29
C ARG A 83 -0.60 -8.32 0.54
N PHE A 84 -1.52 -7.64 1.21
CA PHE A 84 -1.31 -6.28 1.67
C PHE A 84 -2.07 -6.03 2.98
N GLU A 85 -1.66 -4.99 3.70
CA GLU A 85 -2.30 -4.50 4.91
C GLU A 85 -2.41 -2.97 4.82
N ILE A 86 -3.51 -2.40 5.29
CA ILE A 86 -3.72 -0.96 5.40
C ILE A 86 -4.05 -0.66 6.85
N ARG A 87 -3.26 0.23 7.48
CA ARG A 87 -3.53 0.80 8.79
C ARG A 87 -3.68 2.30 8.62
N SER A 88 -4.80 2.86 9.03
CA SER A 88 -5.02 4.30 8.96
C SER A 88 -6.02 4.73 10.00
N ALA A 89 -5.81 5.92 10.54
CA ALA A 89 -6.72 6.59 11.44
C ALA A 89 -6.79 8.07 11.07
N GLU A 90 -7.97 8.66 11.22
CA GLU A 90 -8.21 10.06 10.89
C GLU A 90 -7.28 10.97 11.69
N ASN A 91 -6.61 11.89 11.00
CA ASN A 91 -5.62 12.84 11.54
C ASN A 91 -4.34 12.20 12.13
N GLU A 92 -4.16 10.89 12.03
CA GLU A 92 -2.91 10.20 12.41
C GLU A 92 -2.07 9.80 11.19
N GLY A 93 -2.71 9.65 10.03
CA GLY A 93 -2.07 9.28 8.77
C GLY A 93 -2.40 7.88 8.30
N THR A 94 -1.56 7.35 7.42
CA THR A 94 -1.77 6.07 6.75
C THR A 94 -0.47 5.29 6.70
N ALA A 95 -0.55 3.98 6.89
CA ALA A 95 0.52 3.03 6.62
C ALA A 95 -0.02 1.87 5.76
N ILE A 96 0.65 1.60 4.65
CA ILE A 96 0.32 0.52 3.72
C ILE A 96 1.50 -0.42 3.64
N THR A 97 1.27 -1.70 3.91
CA THR A 97 2.28 -2.76 3.83
C THR A 97 1.94 -3.66 2.65
N LEU A 98 2.85 -3.78 1.68
CA LEU A 98 2.78 -4.70 0.57
C LEU A 98 3.69 -5.90 0.87
N LEU A 99 3.17 -7.11 0.71
CA LEU A 99 3.91 -8.36 0.84
C LEU A 99 3.98 -9.00 -0.56
N LEU A 100 5.15 -8.90 -1.16
CA LEU A 100 5.43 -9.31 -2.53
C LEU A 100 6.32 -10.56 -2.49
N PRO A 101 5.90 -11.68 -3.12
CA PRO A 101 6.79 -12.82 -3.34
C PRO A 101 8.03 -12.41 -4.15
N GLU A 102 9.17 -13.07 -3.90
CA GLU A 102 10.42 -12.84 -4.64
C GLU A 102 10.25 -13.05 -6.16
N THR A 103 9.37 -13.98 -6.55
CA THR A 103 9.13 -14.33 -7.96
C THR A 103 7.75 -13.82 -8.41
N ARG A 104 7.72 -13.16 -9.58
CA ARG A 104 6.46 -12.84 -10.28
C ARG A 104 5.86 -14.09 -10.91
N ARG A 105 4.53 -14.09 -11.10
CA ARG A 105 3.83 -15.14 -11.84
C ARG A 105 4.12 -15.06 -13.34
#